data_AF-A0A2U1LU59-F1
#
_entry.id   AF-A0A2U1LU59-F1
#
_cell.length_a   1.000
_cell.length_b   1.000
_cell.length_c   1.000
_cell.angle_alpha   90.00
_cell.angle_beta   90.00
_cell.angle_gamma   90.00
#
_symmetry.space_group_name_H-M   'P 1'
#
loop_
_entity.id
_entity.type
_entity.pdbx_description
1 polymer ?
#
loop_
_entity_poly.entity_id
_entity_poly.type
_entity_poly.pdbx_seq_one_letter_code
_entity_poly.pdbx_strand_id
1 'polypeptide(L)'
;MLMLRYYSPTGFIGRLSFIQFPKKLTNCVVCAAKGPRPRYPRVWKTKPRIGTVSKSLKLVECIKGLSNVKEEVYGALDSFIAWDLEFPLITVKKALKSLERDKEWKRIIQVTKWMLSKGQGRTMGSYYMLLYALAEDGRIDEAEELWTKLFSDNLESMPRIFFDRMIAIYYRREMHDKMFEVFADMEELGIRPTVSIVNMVGDVFQKLGMLDKYEKLKKKYPPPKWEYRYIKGKRVKIRSQNLKGPYYANKEVNQSSYETNSDDESNADEFDVDDNEAHEVDEPGDSLKSPSVP
;
A
#
# COMPACT_ATOMS: atom_id res chain seq x y z
N MET A 1 -63.43 2.42 -67.08
CA MET A 1 -64.32 3.24 -67.93
C MET A 1 -65.66 3.33 -67.23
N LEU A 2 -66.20 4.55 -67.08
CA LEU A 2 -67.57 4.89 -66.65
C LEU A 2 -67.89 4.70 -65.14
N MET A 3 -68.62 5.56 -64.43
CA MET A 3 -68.98 6.98 -64.43
C MET A 3 -70.00 7.13 -63.28
N LEU A 4 -70.01 8.29 -62.62
CA LEU A 4 -70.88 8.67 -61.49
C LEU A 4 -72.39 8.49 -61.73
N ARG A 5 -73.14 8.29 -60.64
CA ARG A 5 -74.46 8.91 -60.45
C ARG A 5 -74.66 9.41 -59.02
N TYR A 6 -74.87 10.72 -58.93
CA TYR A 6 -75.31 11.48 -57.76
C TYR A 6 -76.75 11.14 -57.38
N TYR A 7 -77.07 11.19 -56.09
CA TYR A 7 -78.39 11.60 -55.60
C TYR A 7 -78.24 12.23 -54.20
N SER A 8 -78.53 13.53 -54.11
CA SER A 8 -78.74 14.24 -52.85
C SER A 8 -80.21 14.11 -52.43
N PRO A 9 -80.52 14.07 -51.12
CA PRO A 9 -81.79 14.54 -50.62
C PRO A 9 -81.66 15.83 -49.82
N THR A 10 -82.66 16.64 -50.05
CA THR A 10 -82.95 17.99 -49.59
C THR A 10 -83.19 18.12 -48.09
N GLY A 11 -82.64 19.19 -47.51
CA GLY A 11 -83.34 20.17 -46.66
C GLY A 11 -84.30 19.69 -45.58
N PHE A 12 -83.85 19.78 -44.32
CA PHE A 12 -84.69 20.21 -43.21
C PHE A 12 -83.92 21.26 -42.39
N ILE A 13 -84.32 22.51 -42.53
CA ILE A 13 -83.86 23.63 -41.72
C ILE A 13 -84.65 23.61 -40.41
N GLY A 14 -84.10 22.93 -39.41
CA GLY A 14 -84.55 23.02 -38.02
C GLY A 14 -83.84 24.19 -37.34
N ARG A 15 -84.58 25.26 -37.07
CA ARG A 15 -84.14 26.45 -36.33
C ARG A 15 -83.74 26.04 -34.90
N LEU A 16 -82.44 25.91 -34.62
CA LEU A 16 -81.95 25.76 -33.24
C LEU A 16 -82.12 27.10 -32.52
N SER A 17 -82.97 27.09 -31.50
CA SER A 17 -83.16 28.16 -30.54
C SER A 17 -81.82 28.51 -29.88
N PHE A 18 -81.48 29.80 -29.92
CA PHE A 18 -80.35 30.36 -29.18
C PHE A 18 -80.63 30.16 -27.68
N ILE A 19 -79.96 29.21 -27.06
CA ILE A 19 -79.87 29.11 -25.60
C ILE A 19 -79.00 30.29 -25.16
N GLN A 20 -79.62 31.37 -24.69
CA GLN A 20 -78.92 32.45 -24.00
C GLN A 20 -78.46 31.91 -22.64
N PHE A 21 -77.17 31.57 -22.55
CA PHE A 21 -76.54 31.29 -21.26
C PHE A 21 -76.53 32.56 -20.39
N PRO A 22 -76.98 32.50 -19.13
CA PRO A 22 -76.93 33.65 -18.24
C PRO A 22 -75.46 33.98 -17.95
N LYS A 23 -75.07 35.21 -18.30
CA LYS A 23 -73.78 35.78 -17.92
C LYS A 23 -73.79 35.97 -16.39
N LYS A 24 -73.40 34.93 -15.65
CA LYS A 24 -72.94 35.12 -14.28
C LYS A 24 -71.74 36.06 -14.35
N LEU A 25 -71.84 37.22 -13.71
CA LEU A 25 -70.68 38.03 -13.34
C LEU A 25 -69.85 37.15 -12.42
N THR A 26 -68.86 36.46 -13.00
CA THR A 26 -67.83 35.80 -12.22
C THR A 26 -67.11 36.91 -11.47
N ASN A 27 -67.07 36.81 -10.14
CA ASN A 27 -66.04 37.48 -9.34
C ASN A 27 -64.69 36.95 -9.84
N CYS A 28 -64.18 37.58 -10.88
CA CYS A 28 -62.86 37.30 -11.41
C CYS A 28 -61.89 37.90 -10.40
N VAL A 29 -61.51 37.11 -9.41
CA VAL A 29 -60.34 37.42 -8.59
C VAL A 29 -59.18 37.42 -9.57
N VAL A 30 -58.78 38.62 -9.99
CA VAL A 30 -57.53 38.85 -10.69
C VAL A 30 -56.45 38.42 -9.69
N CYS A 31 -56.04 37.15 -9.78
CA CYS A 31 -54.75 36.77 -9.23
C CYS A 31 -53.77 37.70 -9.93
N ALA A 32 -53.25 38.69 -9.20
CA ALA A 32 -52.15 39.51 -9.69
C ALA A 32 -51.18 38.56 -10.36
N ALA A 33 -50.90 38.80 -11.64
CA ALA A 33 -50.05 37.93 -12.44
C ALA A 33 -48.75 37.75 -11.67
N LYS A 34 -48.60 36.64 -10.94
CA LYS A 34 -47.32 36.24 -10.37
C LYS A 34 -46.44 36.17 -11.61
N GLY A 35 -45.50 37.11 -11.71
CA GLY A 35 -44.58 37.20 -12.82
C GLY A 35 -43.95 35.84 -13.13
N PRO A 36 -43.35 35.67 -14.32
CA PRO A 36 -42.83 34.38 -14.78
C PRO A 36 -42.12 33.66 -13.64
N ARG A 37 -42.63 32.47 -13.27
CA ARG A 37 -42.16 31.68 -12.12
C ARG A 37 -40.63 31.71 -12.12
N PRO A 38 -39.96 32.20 -11.05
CA PRO A 38 -38.51 32.35 -11.04
C PRO A 38 -37.87 31.01 -11.40
N ARG A 39 -37.30 30.92 -12.62
CA ARG A 39 -36.52 29.77 -13.04
C ARG A 39 -35.14 29.98 -12.48
N TYR A 40 -34.91 29.49 -11.27
CA TYR A 40 -33.54 29.31 -10.79
C TYR A 40 -32.82 28.43 -11.82
N PRO A 41 -31.62 28.80 -12.28
CA PRO A 41 -30.84 27.91 -13.12
C PRO A 41 -30.74 26.59 -12.37
N ARG A 42 -31.03 25.46 -13.05
CA ARG A 42 -30.85 24.14 -12.48
C ARG A 42 -29.34 23.89 -12.39
N VAL A 43 -28.71 24.50 -11.39
CA VAL A 43 -27.29 24.33 -11.12
C VAL A 43 -27.17 22.93 -10.53
N TRP A 44 -26.71 21.99 -11.34
CA TRP A 44 -26.27 20.70 -10.84
C TRP A 44 -25.10 20.99 -9.91
N LYS A 45 -25.36 21.03 -8.59
CA LYS A 45 -24.29 21.13 -7.61
C LYS A 45 -23.51 19.82 -7.69
N THR A 46 -22.35 19.87 -8.31
CA THR A 46 -21.40 18.76 -8.25
C THR A 46 -20.96 18.64 -6.79
N LYS A 47 -21.15 17.45 -6.20
CA LYS A 47 -20.54 17.17 -4.90
C LYS A 47 -19.02 17.14 -5.12
N PRO A 48 -18.21 17.82 -4.28
CA PRO A 48 -16.76 17.75 -4.43
C PRO A 48 -16.31 16.29 -4.33
N ARG A 49 -15.38 15.88 -5.19
CA ARG A 49 -14.78 14.55 -5.12
C ARG A 49 -14.03 14.42 -3.80
N ILE A 50 -14.43 13.46 -2.98
CA ILE A 50 -13.75 13.17 -1.72
C ILE A 50 -12.36 12.60 -2.07
N GLY A 51 -11.30 13.28 -1.62
CA GLY A 51 -9.93 12.86 -1.88
C GLY A 51 -9.58 11.52 -1.23
N THR A 52 -8.57 10.83 -1.78
CA THR A 52 -8.11 9.52 -1.27
C THR A 52 -7.68 9.57 0.19
N VAL A 53 -7.08 10.68 0.62
CA VAL A 53 -6.66 10.91 2.01
C VAL A 53 -7.87 10.94 2.94
N SER A 54 -8.88 11.76 2.62
CA SER A 54 -10.11 11.84 3.42
C SER A 54 -10.88 10.52 3.44
N LYS A 55 -10.91 9.78 2.32
CA LYS A 55 -11.48 8.41 2.30
C LYS A 55 -10.73 7.47 3.25
N SER A 56 -9.39 7.51 3.25
CA SER A 56 -8.57 6.64 4.11
C SER A 56 -8.73 6.96 5.60
N LEU A 57 -8.90 8.23 5.96
CA LEU A 57 -9.16 8.64 7.35
C LEU A 57 -10.53 8.12 7.82
N LYS A 58 -11.58 8.29 7.01
CA LYS A 58 -12.90 7.73 7.31
C LYS A 58 -12.86 6.22 7.49
N LEU A 59 -12.11 5.53 6.63
CA LEU A 59 -11.92 4.08 6.75
C LEU A 59 -11.28 3.70 8.08
N VAL A 60 -10.23 4.42 8.50
CA VAL A 60 -9.56 4.21 9.79
C VAL A 60 -10.51 4.48 10.96
N GLU A 61 -11.26 5.57 10.93
CA GLU A 61 -12.28 5.90 11.94
C GLU A 61 -13.34 4.80 12.06
N CYS A 62 -13.85 4.31 10.92
CA CYS A 62 -14.80 3.20 10.89
C CYS A 62 -14.19 1.94 11.53
N ILE A 63 -12.98 1.53 11.12
CA ILE A 63 -12.34 0.31 11.63
C ILE A 63 -12.06 0.41 13.13
N LYS A 64 -11.62 1.57 13.62
CA LYS A 64 -11.34 1.77 15.05
C LYS A 64 -12.59 1.68 15.91
N GLY A 65 -13.74 2.08 15.40
CA GLY A 65 -15.02 2.04 16.13
C GLY A 65 -15.69 0.67 16.23
N LEU A 66 -15.20 -0.35 15.53
CA LEU A 66 -15.81 -1.69 15.50
C LEU A 66 -15.30 -2.57 16.65
N SER A 67 -15.94 -3.71 16.90
CA SER A 67 -15.31 -4.73 17.74
C SER A 67 -14.17 -5.44 17.01
N ASN A 68 -13.43 -6.30 17.72
CA ASN A 68 -12.36 -7.11 17.14
C ASN A 68 -12.87 -8.38 16.45
N VAL A 69 -14.19 -8.55 16.32
CA VAL A 69 -14.82 -9.69 15.65
C VAL A 69 -14.59 -9.60 14.14
N LYS A 70 -14.16 -10.71 13.52
CA LYS A 70 -13.78 -10.75 12.11
C LYS A 70 -14.94 -10.33 11.21
N GLU A 71 -16.13 -10.83 11.49
CA GLU A 71 -17.36 -10.64 10.70
C GLU A 71 -17.78 -9.16 10.66
N GLU A 72 -17.69 -8.46 11.79
CA GLU A 72 -18.02 -7.03 11.87
C GLU A 72 -17.03 -6.19 11.05
N VAL A 73 -15.74 -6.47 11.19
CA VAL A 73 -14.69 -5.73 10.47
C VAL A 73 -14.80 -6.00 8.98
N TYR A 74 -14.98 -7.26 8.56
CA TYR A 74 -15.06 -7.62 7.15
C TYR A 74 -16.35 -7.10 6.53
N GLY A 75 -17.48 -7.16 7.25
CA GLY A 75 -18.75 -6.60 6.82
C GLY A 75 -18.68 -5.09 6.64
N ALA A 76 -18.05 -4.38 7.59
CA ALA A 76 -17.84 -2.93 7.46
C ALA A 76 -16.94 -2.58 6.28
N LEU A 77 -15.84 -3.31 6.08
CA LEU A 77 -14.95 -3.13 4.94
C LEU A 77 -15.63 -3.43 3.60
N ASP A 78 -16.45 -4.48 3.53
CA ASP A 78 -17.24 -4.81 2.34
C ASP A 78 -18.29 -3.74 2.06
N SER A 79 -18.96 -3.23 3.09
CA SER A 79 -19.92 -2.12 2.95
C SER A 79 -19.26 -0.83 2.48
N PHE A 80 -17.99 -0.60 2.86
CA PHE A 80 -17.20 0.55 2.43
C PHE A 80 -16.87 0.48 0.94
N ILE A 81 -16.56 -0.72 0.42
CA ILE A 81 -16.26 -0.95 -1.00
C ILE A 81 -17.51 -0.99 -1.87
N ALA A 82 -18.67 -1.38 -1.34
CA ALA A 82 -19.88 -1.64 -2.13
C ALA A 82 -20.30 -0.50 -3.08
N TRP A 83 -19.87 0.74 -2.84
CA TRP A 83 -20.16 1.91 -3.66
C TRP A 83 -19.03 2.36 -4.59
N ASP A 84 -17.84 1.77 -4.48
CA ASP A 84 -16.70 2.08 -5.34
C ASP A 84 -16.68 1.13 -6.55
N LEU A 85 -16.45 1.68 -7.75
CA LEU A 85 -16.39 0.92 -9.01
C LEU A 85 -15.14 0.04 -9.10
N GLU A 86 -14.05 0.49 -8.46
CA GLU A 86 -12.75 -0.18 -8.43
C GLU A 86 -12.33 -0.41 -6.98
N PHE A 87 -11.55 -1.47 -6.74
CA PHE A 87 -11.04 -1.75 -5.40
C PHE A 87 -10.13 -0.59 -4.93
N PRO A 88 -10.41 0.07 -3.78
CA PRO A 88 -9.71 1.27 -3.37
C PRO A 88 -8.34 0.98 -2.74
N LEU A 89 -7.43 0.36 -3.50
CA LEU A 89 -6.12 -0.12 -3.03
C LEU A 89 -5.27 1.00 -2.42
N ILE A 90 -5.23 2.16 -3.06
CA ILE A 90 -4.47 3.33 -2.59
C ILE A 90 -5.03 3.84 -1.24
N THR A 91 -6.36 3.86 -1.11
CA THR A 91 -7.05 4.26 0.12
C THR A 91 -6.73 3.31 1.25
N VAL A 92 -6.82 1.99 1.00
CA VAL A 92 -6.49 0.95 1.98
C VAL A 92 -5.01 1.01 2.36
N LYS A 93 -4.10 1.17 1.40
CA LYS A 93 -2.65 1.36 1.66
C LYS A 93 -2.38 2.58 2.55
N LYS A 94 -3.05 3.71 2.30
CA LYS A 94 -2.95 4.91 3.16
C LYS A 94 -3.51 4.66 4.56
N ALA A 95 -4.65 3.96 4.67
CA ALA A 95 -5.25 3.61 5.95
C ALA A 95 -4.34 2.68 6.76
N LEU A 96 -3.75 1.66 6.15
CA LEU A 96 -2.78 0.76 6.76
C LEU A 96 -1.56 1.50 7.30
N LYS A 97 -1.00 2.44 6.53
CA LYS A 97 0.08 3.32 7.02
C LYS A 97 -0.34 4.18 8.21
N SER A 98 -1.60 4.61 8.27
CA SER A 98 -2.12 5.34 9.44
C SER A 98 -2.21 4.42 10.65
N LEU A 99 -2.79 3.23 10.48
CA LEU A 99 -2.91 2.22 11.55
C LEU A 99 -1.53 1.77 12.07
N GLU A 100 -0.51 1.72 11.20
CA GLU A 100 0.87 1.41 11.58
C GLU A 100 1.47 2.48 12.49
N ARG A 101 1.22 3.77 12.21
CA ARG A 101 1.65 4.86 13.09
C ARG A 101 0.96 4.78 14.46
N ASP A 102 -0.30 4.38 14.47
CA ASP A 102 -1.10 4.20 15.68
C ASP A 102 -0.80 2.87 16.40
N LYS A 103 0.04 2.00 15.82
CA LYS A 103 0.41 0.66 16.33
C LYS A 103 -0.79 -0.27 16.57
N GLU A 104 -1.84 -0.12 15.77
CA GLU A 104 -3.05 -0.97 15.82
C GLU A 104 -2.84 -2.29 15.06
N TRP A 105 -1.91 -3.13 15.53
CA TRP A 105 -1.44 -4.33 14.81
C TRP A 105 -2.57 -5.31 14.45
N LYS A 106 -3.51 -5.53 15.38
CA LYS A 106 -4.68 -6.38 15.15
C LYS A 106 -5.53 -5.91 13.96
N ARG A 107 -5.73 -4.60 13.84
CA ARG A 107 -6.49 -4.00 12.72
C ARG A 107 -5.73 -4.13 11.41
N ILE A 108 -4.41 -3.93 11.43
CA ILE A 108 -3.56 -4.12 10.25
C ILE A 108 -3.67 -5.57 9.76
N ILE A 109 -3.61 -6.56 10.66
CA ILE A 109 -3.77 -7.97 10.31
C ILE A 109 -5.15 -8.21 9.68
N GLN A 110 -6.23 -7.72 10.30
CA GLN A 110 -7.59 -7.91 9.80
C GLN A 110 -7.78 -7.31 8.40
N VAL A 111 -7.40 -6.04 8.21
CA VAL A 111 -7.53 -5.33 6.94
C VAL A 111 -6.67 -5.98 5.85
N THR A 112 -5.44 -6.39 6.18
CA THR A 112 -4.55 -7.02 5.21
C THR A 112 -5.06 -8.41 4.80
N LYS A 113 -5.50 -9.24 5.77
CA LYS A 113 -6.11 -10.54 5.47
C LYS A 113 -7.41 -10.39 4.66
N TRP A 114 -8.24 -9.40 4.98
CA TRP A 114 -9.44 -9.09 4.21
C TRP A 114 -9.09 -8.71 2.76
N MET A 115 -8.14 -7.79 2.57
CA MET A 115 -7.69 -7.36 1.24
C MET A 115 -7.19 -8.55 0.41
N LEU A 116 -6.38 -9.42 1.00
CA LEU A 116 -5.88 -10.64 0.36
C LEU A 116 -7.00 -11.65 0.04
N SER A 117 -8.02 -11.76 0.90
CA SER A 117 -9.18 -12.66 0.69
C SER A 117 -10.03 -12.26 -0.52
N LYS A 118 -10.03 -10.97 -0.89
CA LYS A 118 -10.68 -10.47 -2.11
C LYS A 118 -9.82 -10.66 -3.36
N GLY A 119 -8.65 -11.29 -3.23
CA GLY A 119 -7.67 -11.44 -4.31
C GLY A 119 -6.91 -10.16 -4.63
N GLN A 120 -7.02 -9.12 -3.79
CA GLN A 120 -6.45 -7.81 -4.05
C GLN A 120 -5.15 -7.60 -3.26
N GLY A 121 -4.28 -6.74 -3.78
CA GLY A 121 -3.06 -6.35 -3.06
C GLY A 121 -2.08 -7.50 -2.79
N ARG A 122 -2.04 -8.54 -3.63
CA ARG A 122 -1.05 -9.63 -3.58
C ARG A 122 0.33 -9.12 -4.04
N THR A 123 0.97 -8.32 -3.20
CA THR A 123 2.30 -7.77 -3.44
C THR A 123 3.23 -8.12 -2.28
N MET A 124 4.54 -8.18 -2.53
CA MET A 124 5.54 -8.40 -1.47
C MET A 124 5.40 -7.39 -0.33
N GLY A 125 5.03 -6.14 -0.63
CA GLY A 125 4.77 -5.13 0.40
C GLY A 125 3.61 -5.48 1.33
N SER A 126 2.51 -6.02 0.80
CA SER A 126 1.37 -6.46 1.62
C SER A 126 1.72 -7.65 2.51
N TYR A 127 2.45 -8.63 1.95
CA TYR A 127 2.92 -9.78 2.71
C TYR A 127 3.90 -9.39 3.81
N TYR A 128 4.85 -8.49 3.50
CA TYR A 128 5.80 -7.96 4.48
C TYR A 128 5.09 -7.24 5.63
N MET A 129 4.10 -6.42 5.32
CA MET A 129 3.31 -5.71 6.33
C MET A 129 2.48 -6.68 7.19
N LEU A 130 1.90 -7.72 6.59
CA LEU A 130 1.21 -8.77 7.35
C LEU A 130 2.16 -9.51 8.28
N LEU A 131 3.33 -9.92 7.79
CA LEU A 131 4.37 -10.58 8.58
C LEU A 131 4.82 -9.70 9.74
N TYR A 132 5.06 -8.42 9.46
CA TYR A 132 5.46 -7.45 10.48
C TYR A 132 4.38 -7.27 11.55
N ALA A 133 3.12 -7.08 11.15
CA ALA A 133 2.02 -6.90 12.08
C ALA A 133 1.77 -8.15 12.94
N LEU A 134 1.86 -9.36 12.37
CA LEU A 134 1.75 -10.62 13.12
C LEU A 134 2.86 -10.74 14.18
N ALA A 135 4.09 -10.35 13.83
CA ALA A 135 5.21 -10.39 14.74
C ALA A 135 5.06 -9.43 15.93
N GLU A 136 4.58 -8.21 15.68
CA GLU A 136 4.35 -7.18 16.72
C GLU A 136 3.09 -7.47 17.57
N ASP A 137 2.05 -8.09 17.00
CA ASP A 137 0.87 -8.57 17.76
C ASP A 137 1.19 -9.83 18.59
N GLY A 138 2.32 -10.49 18.30
CA GLY A 138 2.82 -11.64 19.04
C GLY A 138 2.39 -13.01 18.53
N ARG A 139 1.72 -13.06 17.38
CA ARG A 139 1.21 -14.28 16.74
C ARG A 139 2.29 -14.89 15.83
N ILE A 140 3.31 -15.47 16.44
CA ILE A 140 4.50 -15.96 15.73
C ILE A 140 4.22 -17.20 14.90
N ASP A 141 3.39 -18.12 15.38
CA ASP A 141 3.08 -19.34 14.64
C ASP A 141 2.47 -19.01 13.26
N GLU A 142 1.58 -18.02 13.21
CA GLU A 142 1.02 -17.53 11.95
C GLU A 142 2.02 -16.75 11.09
N ALA A 143 2.98 -16.07 11.70
CA ALA A 143 4.05 -15.40 10.99
C ALA A 143 5.01 -16.42 10.34
N GLU A 144 5.33 -17.51 11.05
CA GLU A 144 6.12 -18.62 10.53
C GLU A 144 5.38 -19.35 9.40
N GLU A 145 4.11 -19.67 9.58
CA GLU A 145 3.30 -20.27 8.50
C GLU A 145 3.28 -19.39 7.25
N LEU A 146 3.15 -18.06 7.42
CA LEU A 146 3.19 -17.12 6.30
C LEU A 146 4.58 -17.11 5.65
N TRP A 147 5.64 -17.07 6.46
CA TRP A 147 7.02 -17.12 5.98
C TRP A 147 7.29 -18.39 5.18
N THR A 148 6.95 -19.57 5.70
CA THR A 148 7.18 -20.85 5.02
C THR A 148 6.46 -20.91 3.69
N LYS A 149 5.19 -20.45 3.63
CA LYS A 149 4.43 -20.37 2.36
C LYS A 149 5.10 -19.42 1.36
N LEU A 150 5.50 -18.23 1.80
CA LEU A 150 6.16 -17.26 0.91
C LEU A 150 7.52 -17.74 0.43
N PHE A 151 8.27 -18.39 1.31
CA PHE A 151 9.59 -18.93 1.03
C PHE A 151 9.52 -20.11 0.07
N SER A 152 8.55 -21.02 0.23
CA SER A 152 8.33 -22.12 -0.72
C SER A 152 7.89 -21.62 -2.10
N ASP A 153 7.06 -20.58 -2.14
CA ASP A 153 6.50 -20.06 -3.39
C ASP A 153 7.51 -19.19 -4.16
N ASN A 154 8.51 -18.60 -3.50
CA ASN A 154 9.38 -17.56 -4.07
C ASN A 154 10.87 -17.77 -3.75
N LEU A 155 11.34 -19.01 -3.62
CA LEU A 155 12.65 -19.38 -3.06
C LEU A 155 13.82 -18.49 -3.52
N GLU A 156 14.00 -18.26 -4.82
CA GLU A 156 15.09 -17.45 -5.37
C GLU A 156 14.78 -15.94 -5.41
N SER A 157 13.50 -15.56 -5.41
CA SER A 157 13.06 -14.16 -5.57
C SER A 157 12.67 -13.50 -4.25
N MET A 158 12.93 -14.15 -3.11
CA MET A 158 12.56 -13.64 -1.80
C MET A 158 13.35 -12.36 -1.45
N PRO A 159 12.69 -11.22 -1.23
CA PRO A 159 13.40 -10.00 -0.93
C PRO A 159 14.14 -10.09 0.40
N ARG A 160 15.39 -9.62 0.41
CA ARG A 160 16.28 -9.54 1.58
C ARG A 160 15.63 -9.02 2.87
N ILE A 161 14.70 -8.07 2.75
CA ILE A 161 13.99 -7.46 3.90
C ILE A 161 13.20 -8.49 4.72
N PHE A 162 12.76 -9.60 4.12
CA PHE A 162 12.03 -10.63 4.84
C PHE A 162 12.96 -11.48 5.72
N PHE A 163 14.13 -11.89 5.21
CA PHE A 163 15.16 -12.57 6.01
C PHE A 163 15.58 -11.70 7.18
N ASP A 164 15.90 -10.42 6.91
CA ASP A 164 16.27 -9.46 7.94
C ASP A 164 15.19 -9.38 9.04
N ARG A 165 13.91 -9.40 8.64
CA ARG A 165 12.78 -9.36 9.57
C ARG A 165 12.65 -10.65 10.38
N MET A 166 12.71 -11.83 9.76
CA MET A 166 12.58 -13.11 10.44
C MET A 166 13.69 -13.32 11.46
N ILE A 167 14.94 -13.01 11.09
CA ILE A 167 16.08 -13.06 12.01
C ILE A 167 15.86 -12.11 13.19
N ALA A 168 15.37 -10.89 12.95
CA ALA A 168 15.07 -9.95 14.04
C ALA A 168 13.92 -10.41 14.95
N ILE A 169 12.94 -11.16 14.43
CA ILE A 169 11.87 -11.75 15.23
C ILE A 169 12.44 -12.84 16.14
N TYR A 170 13.20 -13.78 15.60
CA TYR A 170 13.81 -14.87 16.36
C TYR A 170 14.84 -14.38 17.37
N TYR A 171 15.64 -13.36 17.02
CA TYR A 171 16.59 -12.73 17.92
C TYR A 171 15.90 -12.14 19.16
N ARG A 172 14.80 -11.39 18.98
CA ARG A 172 14.05 -10.78 20.09
C ARG A 172 13.37 -11.80 21.00
N ARG A 173 13.14 -13.02 20.52
CA ARG A 173 12.45 -14.11 21.23
C ARG A 173 13.40 -15.19 21.74
N GLU A 174 14.70 -14.99 21.59
CA GLU A 174 15.74 -15.95 21.99
C GLU A 174 15.59 -17.33 21.30
N MET A 175 14.96 -17.37 20.12
CA MET A 175 14.81 -18.58 19.31
C MET A 175 16.04 -18.75 18.42
N HIS A 176 17.18 -19.07 19.03
CA HIS A 176 18.48 -19.06 18.37
C HIS A 176 18.60 -20.09 17.25
N ASP A 177 18.00 -21.27 17.40
CA ASP A 177 18.10 -22.35 16.40
C ASP A 177 17.47 -21.93 15.07
N LYS A 178 16.20 -21.48 15.09
CA LYS A 178 15.51 -20.97 13.89
C LYS A 178 16.18 -19.71 13.31
N MET A 179 16.81 -18.90 14.15
CA MET A 179 17.60 -17.75 13.70
C MET A 179 18.79 -18.18 12.85
N PHE A 180 19.49 -19.25 13.26
CA PHE A 180 20.61 -19.80 12.51
C PHE A 180 20.17 -20.50 11.23
N GLU A 181 19.02 -21.18 11.22
CA GLU A 181 18.43 -21.76 10.00
C GLU A 181 18.19 -20.69 8.95
N VAL A 182 17.44 -19.63 9.28
CA VAL A 182 17.17 -18.54 8.32
C VAL A 182 18.44 -17.80 7.89
N PHE A 183 19.43 -17.68 8.78
CA PHE A 183 20.72 -17.09 8.42
C PHE A 183 21.51 -17.99 7.46
N ALA A 184 21.47 -19.31 7.64
CA ALA A 184 22.09 -20.26 6.72
C ALA A 184 21.42 -20.23 5.35
N ASP A 185 20.08 -20.24 5.31
CA ASP A 185 19.30 -20.12 4.06
C ASP A 185 19.65 -18.82 3.32
N MET A 186 19.78 -17.72 4.06
CA MET A 186 20.19 -16.42 3.49
C MET A 186 21.59 -16.49 2.86
N GLU A 187 22.53 -17.19 3.48
CA GLU A 187 23.88 -17.37 2.94
C GLU A 187 23.92 -18.34 1.75
N GLU A 188 23.12 -19.41 1.77
CA GLU A 188 23.01 -20.40 0.70
C GLU A 188 22.42 -19.80 -0.57
N LEU A 189 21.42 -18.93 -0.43
CA LEU A 189 20.84 -18.16 -1.53
C LEU A 189 21.74 -16.99 -2.01
N GLY A 190 22.94 -16.83 -1.44
CA GLY A 190 23.89 -15.78 -1.82
C GLY A 190 23.46 -14.37 -1.40
N ILE A 191 22.44 -14.23 -0.55
CA ILE A 191 21.90 -12.94 -0.12
C ILE A 191 22.80 -12.34 0.96
N ARG A 192 23.40 -11.18 0.69
CA ARG A 192 24.34 -10.55 1.64
C ARG A 192 23.64 -10.00 2.90
N PRO A 193 23.99 -10.45 4.12
CA PRO A 193 23.36 -9.98 5.36
C PRO A 193 23.64 -8.50 5.65
N THR A 194 22.70 -7.84 6.34
CA THR A 194 22.92 -6.47 6.84
C THR A 194 23.93 -6.48 7.98
N VAL A 195 24.65 -5.37 8.17
CA VAL A 195 25.46 -5.13 9.39
C VAL A 195 24.65 -5.41 10.67
N SER A 196 23.38 -5.02 10.67
CA SER A 196 22.41 -5.32 11.73
C SER A 196 22.30 -6.82 12.04
N ILE A 197 22.15 -7.64 11.00
CA ILE A 197 22.00 -9.08 11.09
C ILE A 197 23.29 -9.74 11.55
N VAL A 198 24.42 -9.35 10.97
CA VAL A 198 25.75 -9.82 11.37
C VAL A 198 26.01 -9.53 12.85
N ASN A 199 25.57 -8.38 13.35
CA ASN A 199 25.69 -8.06 14.77
C ASN A 199 24.77 -8.92 15.62
N MET A 200 23.48 -9.05 15.28
CA MET A 200 22.55 -9.92 16.02
C MET A 200 23.03 -11.38 16.10
N VAL A 201 23.47 -11.95 14.98
CA VAL A 201 24.02 -13.32 14.93
C VAL A 201 25.31 -13.42 15.74
N GLY A 202 26.18 -12.41 15.63
CA GLY A 202 27.40 -12.33 16.42
C GLY A 202 27.15 -12.26 17.94
N ASP A 203 26.16 -11.48 18.36
CA ASP A 203 25.76 -11.35 19.76
C ASP A 203 25.26 -12.70 20.30
N VAL A 204 24.48 -13.45 19.51
CA VAL A 204 24.03 -14.80 19.88
C VAL A 204 25.21 -15.78 19.95
N PHE A 205 26.16 -15.76 19.00
CA PHE A 205 27.35 -16.62 19.09
C PHE A 205 28.16 -16.36 20.35
N GLN A 206 28.30 -15.09 20.75
CA GLN A 206 28.98 -14.75 22.01
C GLN A 206 28.20 -15.25 23.23
N LYS A 207 26.87 -15.06 23.25
CA LYS A 207 26.00 -15.56 24.35
C LYS A 207 26.10 -17.08 24.50
N LEU A 208 26.22 -17.81 23.40
CA LEU A 208 26.34 -19.28 23.39
C LEU A 208 27.79 -19.78 23.55
N GLY A 209 28.77 -18.89 23.72
CA GLY A 209 30.19 -19.25 23.88
C GLY A 209 30.87 -19.78 22.61
N MET A 210 30.24 -19.63 21.44
CA MET A 210 30.76 -20.11 20.15
C MET A 210 31.71 -19.07 19.51
N LEU A 211 32.85 -18.82 20.15
CA LEU A 211 33.82 -17.81 19.71
C LEU A 211 34.41 -18.09 18.32
N ASP A 212 34.68 -19.36 18.01
CA ASP A 212 35.21 -19.75 16.69
C ASP A 212 34.29 -19.33 15.54
N LYS A 213 32.97 -19.49 15.72
CA LYS A 213 31.98 -19.08 14.72
C LYS A 213 31.86 -17.56 14.65
N TYR A 214 31.93 -16.88 15.80
CA TYR A 214 31.94 -15.43 15.86
C TYR A 214 33.12 -14.81 15.10
N GLU A 215 34.33 -15.33 15.28
CA GLU A 215 35.53 -14.85 14.57
C GLU A 215 35.42 -15.08 13.06
N LYS A 216 34.94 -16.26 12.64
CA LYS A 216 34.66 -16.56 11.23
C LYS A 216 33.63 -15.59 10.65
N LEU A 217 32.56 -15.30 11.38
CA LEU A 217 31.52 -14.37 10.96
C LEU A 217 32.07 -12.94 10.76
N LYS A 218 32.86 -12.43 11.72
CA LYS A 218 33.48 -11.10 11.62
C LYS A 218 34.52 -11.01 10.51
N LYS A 219 35.24 -12.10 10.23
CA LYS A 219 36.18 -12.18 9.11
C LYS A 219 35.45 -12.18 7.75
N LYS A 220 34.33 -12.92 7.64
CA LYS A 220 33.51 -12.99 6.43
C LYS A 220 32.78 -11.67 6.14
N TYR A 221 32.25 -11.03 7.17
CA TYR A 221 31.51 -9.77 7.07
C TYR A 221 32.17 -8.66 7.91
N PRO A 222 33.30 -8.09 7.43
CA PRO A 222 33.90 -6.96 8.10
C PRO A 222 32.97 -5.74 8.04
N PRO A 223 32.94 -4.89 9.09
CA PRO A 223 32.14 -3.69 9.07
C PRO A 223 32.59 -2.78 7.92
N PRO A 224 31.64 -2.13 7.22
CA PRO A 224 31.99 -1.21 6.14
C PRO A 224 32.86 -0.10 6.71
N LYS A 225 33.98 0.24 6.05
CA LYS A 225 34.89 1.31 6.53
C LYS A 225 34.29 2.70 6.30
N TRP A 226 33.47 2.84 5.28
CA TRP A 226 32.92 4.10 4.80
C TRP A 226 31.42 3.98 4.57
N GLU A 227 30.68 5.04 4.88
CA GLU A 227 29.25 5.19 4.61
C GLU A 227 29.06 6.48 3.81
N TYR A 228 28.17 6.46 2.81
CA TYR A 228 27.78 7.69 2.10
C TYR A 228 26.49 8.22 2.70
N ARG A 229 26.46 9.49 3.06
CA ARG A 229 25.25 10.18 3.53
C ARG A 229 24.98 11.42 2.71
N TYR A 230 23.72 11.73 2.47
CA TYR A 230 23.31 13.00 1.90
C TYR A 230 23.17 14.03 3.03
N ILE A 231 24.04 15.04 3.01
CA ILE A 231 23.98 16.16 3.94
C ILE A 231 23.75 17.41 3.11
N LYS A 232 22.61 18.08 3.34
CA LYS A 232 22.22 19.29 2.59
C LYS A 232 22.26 19.08 1.06
N GLY A 233 21.73 17.95 0.60
CA GLY A 233 21.70 17.59 -0.83
C GLY A 233 23.03 17.12 -1.42
N LYS A 234 24.15 17.14 -0.68
CA LYS A 234 25.47 16.68 -1.15
C LYS A 234 25.79 15.29 -0.60
N ARG A 235 26.28 14.38 -1.45
CA ARG A 235 26.75 13.04 -1.04
C ARG A 235 28.13 13.16 -0.40
N VAL A 236 28.22 12.91 0.90
CA VAL A 236 29.45 12.98 1.70
C VAL A 236 29.87 11.56 2.12
N LYS A 237 31.16 11.24 1.99
CA LYS A 237 31.75 9.99 2.45
C LYS A 237 32.21 10.14 3.91
N ILE A 238 31.63 9.37 4.81
CA ILE A 238 31.87 9.42 6.26
C ILE A 238 32.51 8.11 6.71
N ARG A 239 33.44 8.16 7.67
CA ARG A 239 34.06 6.96 8.26
C ARG A 239 33.09 6.30 9.24
N SER A 240 32.90 4.99 9.10
CA SER A 240 31.87 4.18 9.80
C SER A 240 32.06 4.05 11.33
N GLN A 241 33.22 4.46 11.87
CA GLN A 241 33.63 4.26 13.27
C GLN A 241 32.74 4.93 14.33
N ASN A 242 31.79 5.79 13.94
CA ASN A 242 30.92 6.52 14.86
C ASN A 242 29.58 5.84 15.17
N LEU A 243 29.37 4.58 14.76
CA LEU A 243 28.17 3.81 15.08
C LEU A 243 28.41 2.85 16.26
N LYS A 244 28.59 3.39 17.47
CA LYS A 244 28.43 2.62 18.72
C LYS A 244 27.17 3.10 19.46
N GLY A 245 26.14 2.25 19.48
CA GLY A 245 25.04 2.22 20.45
C GLY A 245 23.66 2.67 19.95
N PRO A 246 22.54 2.26 20.60
CA PRO A 246 22.24 1.01 21.29
C PRO A 246 21.17 0.19 20.51
N TYR A 247 21.30 -1.14 20.48
CA TYR A 247 20.26 -2.01 19.96
C TYR A 247 19.11 -2.10 20.97
N TYR A 248 17.93 -1.67 20.51
CA TYR A 248 16.64 -1.58 21.21
C TYR A 248 16.57 -0.65 22.44
N ALA A 249 16.60 0.65 22.20
CA ALA A 249 15.90 1.63 23.02
C ALA A 249 15.16 2.62 22.11
N ASN A 250 13.83 2.58 22.13
CA ASN A 250 12.90 3.61 21.69
C ASN A 250 13.29 4.39 20.41
N LYS A 251 13.00 3.80 19.24
CA LYS A 251 12.47 4.63 18.14
C LYS A 251 11.03 4.97 18.49
N GLU A 252 10.88 5.93 19.39
CA GLU A 252 9.82 6.91 19.21
C GLU A 252 9.92 7.42 17.78
N VAL A 253 8.77 7.40 17.12
CA VAL A 253 8.59 7.74 15.73
C VAL A 253 9.08 9.17 15.52
N ASN A 254 10.21 9.33 14.85
CA ASN A 254 10.51 10.56 14.15
C ASN A 254 11.04 10.25 12.75
N GLN A 255 10.07 10.28 11.82
CA GLN A 255 10.17 10.66 10.42
C GLN A 255 11.54 10.43 9.75
N SER A 256 11.66 9.31 9.04
CA SER A 256 12.41 9.35 7.78
C SER A 256 11.57 10.10 6.77
N SER A 257 12.03 11.30 6.45
CA SER A 257 11.63 12.13 5.32
C SER A 257 11.59 11.32 4.03
N TYR A 258 10.40 10.90 3.64
CA TYR A 258 9.97 10.99 2.26
C TYR A 258 9.16 12.29 2.23
N GLU A 259 9.80 13.39 1.86
CA GLU A 259 9.06 14.57 1.42
C GLU A 259 8.32 14.16 0.15
N THR A 260 7.07 13.71 0.32
CA THR A 260 6.11 13.74 -0.78
C THR A 260 5.64 15.18 -0.84
N ASN A 261 6.34 15.99 -1.64
CA ASN A 261 5.70 17.15 -2.22
C ASN A 261 4.49 16.63 -2.99
N SER A 262 3.32 17.10 -2.58
CA SER A 262 2.15 17.17 -3.41
C SER A 262 2.54 17.88 -4.70
N ASP A 263 2.42 17.20 -5.82
CA ASP A 263 1.71 17.64 -7.04
C ASP A 263 2.20 16.78 -8.22
N ASP A 264 1.24 16.26 -8.99
CA ASP A 264 1.40 15.59 -10.30
C ASP A 264 2.24 14.30 -10.29
N GLU A 265 2.19 13.36 -11.22
CA GLU A 265 1.27 12.89 -12.26
C GLU A 265 1.68 11.40 -12.43
N SER A 266 0.91 10.63 -13.17
CA SER A 266 1.25 9.28 -13.62
C SER A 266 2.73 9.07 -13.97
N ASN A 267 3.34 8.00 -13.45
CA ASN A 267 3.95 6.97 -14.29
C ASN A 267 4.32 5.72 -13.48
N ALA A 268 4.13 4.58 -14.14
CA ALA A 268 4.60 3.29 -13.70
C ALA A 268 6.12 3.34 -13.55
N ASP A 269 6.66 2.80 -12.46
CA ASP A 269 8.02 2.32 -12.44
C ASP A 269 8.00 0.89 -11.90
N GLU A 270 8.35 0.04 -12.84
CA GLU A 270 8.71 -1.35 -12.79
C GLU A 270 9.78 -1.58 -11.72
N PHE A 271 9.73 -2.74 -11.08
CA PHE A 271 10.74 -3.12 -10.09
C PHE A 271 11.99 -3.55 -10.89
N ASP A 272 12.91 -2.60 -11.13
CA ASP A 272 14.18 -2.89 -11.81
C ASP A 272 14.93 -4.00 -11.06
N VAL A 273 15.07 -5.14 -11.75
CA VAL A 273 15.94 -6.25 -11.39
C VAL A 273 17.33 -5.89 -11.91
N ASP A 274 18.25 -5.59 -11.00
CA ASP A 274 19.65 -5.31 -11.34
C ASP A 274 20.37 -6.64 -11.63
N ASP A 275 20.35 -7.05 -12.90
CA ASP A 275 21.20 -8.10 -13.46
C ASP A 275 22.67 -7.67 -13.35
N ASN A 276 23.42 -8.29 -12.44
CA ASN A 276 24.87 -8.13 -12.39
C ASN A 276 25.52 -9.08 -13.40
N GLU A 277 25.77 -8.57 -14.60
CA GLU A 277 26.62 -9.17 -15.62
C GLU A 277 28.10 -9.10 -15.21
N ALA A 278 28.80 -10.22 -15.39
CA ALA A 278 30.20 -10.39 -15.06
C ALA A 278 31.09 -9.57 -16.00
N HIS A 279 32.06 -8.84 -15.45
CA HIS A 279 33.20 -8.34 -16.22
C HIS A 279 34.52 -8.87 -15.67
N GLU A 280 35.30 -9.38 -16.61
CA GLU A 280 36.60 -10.01 -16.52
C GLU A 280 37.64 -9.18 -15.75
N VAL A 281 38.52 -9.90 -15.06
CA VAL A 281 39.64 -9.36 -14.30
C VAL A 281 40.86 -9.29 -15.23
N ASP A 282 41.28 -8.08 -15.58
CA ASP A 282 42.61 -7.84 -16.15
C ASP A 282 43.66 -7.82 -15.02
N GLU A 283 44.61 -8.75 -15.07
CA GLU A 283 45.83 -8.75 -14.26
C GLU A 283 46.83 -7.69 -14.77
N PRO A 284 47.49 -6.92 -13.89
CA PRO A 284 48.65 -6.13 -14.31
C PRO A 284 49.91 -6.99 -14.30
N GLY A 285 50.48 -7.17 -15.49
CA GLY A 285 51.73 -7.88 -15.75
C GLY A 285 52.95 -7.27 -15.07
N ASP A 286 53.74 -8.15 -14.48
CA ASP A 286 55.05 -7.88 -13.87
C ASP A 286 56.10 -7.75 -14.99
N SER A 287 56.78 -6.60 -15.09
CA SER A 287 57.82 -6.36 -16.08
C SER A 287 59.22 -6.55 -15.48
N LEU A 288 59.86 -7.61 -15.94
CA LEU A 288 61.21 -8.05 -15.63
C LEU A 288 62.27 -6.98 -15.95
N LYS A 289 63.15 -6.73 -14.98
CA LYS A 289 64.47 -6.10 -15.18
C LYS A 289 65.34 -7.00 -16.06
N SER A 290 65.89 -6.43 -17.14
CA SER A 290 67.04 -6.99 -17.86
C SER A 290 68.36 -6.49 -17.25
N PRO A 291 69.44 -7.30 -17.24
CA PRO A 291 70.75 -6.87 -16.78
C PRO A 291 71.59 -6.27 -17.93
N SER A 292 72.32 -5.20 -17.60
CA SER A 292 73.40 -4.64 -18.40
C SER A 292 74.69 -5.46 -18.21
N VAL A 293 75.34 -5.84 -19.30
CA VAL A 293 76.67 -6.47 -19.37
C VAL A 293 77.51 -5.62 -20.32
N PRO A 294 78.81 -5.46 -20.05
CA PRO A 294 79.81 -6.22 -20.82
C PRO A 294 80.59 -7.25 -19.98
#